data_AF-A0A936QSI2-F1
#
_entry.id   AF-A0A936QSI2-F1
#
_cell.length_a   1.000
_cell.length_b   1.000
_cell.length_c   1.000
_cell.angle_alpha   90.00
_cell.angle_beta   90.00
_cell.angle_gamma   90.00
#
_symmetry.space_group_name_H-M   'P 1'
#
loop_
_entity.id
_entity.type
_entity.pdbx_description
1 polymer ?
#
loop_
_entity_poly.entity_id
_entity_poly.type
_entity_poly.pdbx_seq_one_letter_code
_entity_poly.pdbx_strand_id
1 'polypeptide(L)'
;MPLKAFSGKALENPLPQAIFFCHRIPRPDSTLIDIETGTPRWSDAAGLTVWTCVPFTDGKASNEPGAIADLIRNTPDTKRTVKLDRTKLAELRKQVERDLVKEHLRPLQAPLGVNPVLKCWLELN
;
A
#
# COMPACT_ATOMS: atom_id res chain seq x y z
N MET A 1 -14.93 0.64 -12.28
CA MET A 1 -13.45 0.62 -12.24
C MET A 1 -12.99 0.13 -10.86
N PRO A 2 -12.28 -1.02 -10.74
CA PRO A 2 -12.00 -1.67 -9.45
C PRO A 2 -10.67 -1.28 -8.78
N LEU A 3 -10.05 -0.15 -9.14
CA LEU A 3 -8.68 0.21 -8.68
C LEU A 3 -8.62 1.23 -7.52
N LYS A 4 -9.76 1.48 -6.86
CA LYS A 4 -9.82 2.34 -5.66
C LYS A 4 -10.89 1.80 -4.70
N ALA A 5 -10.85 0.49 -4.42
CA ALA A 5 -11.75 -0.10 -3.44
C ALA A 5 -11.33 0.39 -2.05
N PHE A 6 -12.13 1.30 -1.50
CA PHE A 6 -12.09 1.64 -0.09
C PHE A 6 -13.12 0.78 0.63
N SER A 7 -12.67 0.02 1.62
CA SER A 7 -13.53 -0.77 2.48
C SER A 7 -13.04 -0.63 3.92
N GLY A 8 -13.96 -0.81 4.86
CA GLY A 8 -13.60 -1.08 6.25
C GLY A 8 -13.89 -2.55 6.59
N LYS A 9 -13.31 -3.05 7.67
CA LYS A 9 -13.62 -4.33 8.30
C LYS A 9 -13.83 -4.06 9.78
N ALA A 10 -14.97 -4.46 10.32
CA ALA A 10 -15.13 -4.59 11.77
C ALA A 10 -14.43 -5.86 12.25
N LEU A 11 -13.47 -5.72 13.15
CA LEU A 11 -12.78 -6.80 13.84
C LEU A 11 -13.60 -7.22 15.05
N GLU A 12 -13.76 -8.52 15.25
CA GLU A 12 -14.21 -9.03 16.54
C GLU A 12 -13.02 -8.89 17.52
N ASN A 13 -13.25 -8.16 18.62
CA ASN A 13 -12.27 -7.79 19.64
C ASN A 13 -11.42 -9.01 20.08
N PRO A 14 -10.09 -8.87 20.32
CA PRO A 14 -9.35 -7.63 20.61
C PRO A 14 -8.19 -7.38 19.62
N LEU A 15 -8.48 -7.19 18.33
CA LEU A 15 -7.45 -6.79 17.36
C LEU A 15 -7.32 -5.25 17.31
N PRO A 16 -6.09 -4.71 17.25
CA PRO A 16 -5.86 -3.27 17.29
C PRO A 16 -6.39 -2.61 16.01
N GLN A 17 -7.01 -1.45 16.18
CA GLN A 17 -7.45 -0.63 15.05
C GLN A 17 -6.25 -0.17 14.23
N ALA A 18 -6.35 -0.34 12.92
CA ALA A 18 -5.24 -0.11 12.03
C ALA A 18 -5.74 0.25 10.62
N ILE A 19 -4.82 0.72 9.80
CA ILE A 19 -5.07 0.89 8.38
C ILE A 19 -4.10 0.04 7.57
N PHE A 20 -4.65 -0.75 6.67
CA PHE A 20 -3.91 -1.52 5.69
C PHE A 20 -3.82 -0.74 4.37
N PHE A 21 -2.63 -0.76 3.77
CA PHE A 21 -2.36 -0.28 2.42
C PHE A 21 -1.71 -1.37 1.59
N CYS A 22 -2.15 -1.51 0.33
CA CYS A 22 -1.51 -2.31 -0.69
C CYS A 22 -0.94 -1.39 -1.77
N HIS A 23 0.38 -1.32 -1.86
CA HIS A 23 1.09 -0.55 -2.87
C HIS A 23 1.78 -1.47 -3.87
N ARG A 24 1.86 -1.02 -5.12
CA ARG A 24 2.80 -1.55 -6.11
C ARG A 24 3.99 -0.60 -6.19
N ILE A 25 5.19 -1.13 -6.01
CA ILE A 25 6.43 -0.41 -6.24
C ILE A 25 6.87 -0.70 -7.67
N PRO A 26 6.84 0.28 -8.58
CA PRO A 26 7.25 0.06 -9.96
C PRO A 26 8.70 -0.44 -10.04
N ARG A 27 9.01 -1.16 -11.12
CA ARG A 27 10.37 -1.61 -11.44
C ARG A 27 10.66 -1.40 -12.93
N PRO A 28 11.93 -1.35 -13.34
CA PRO A 28 12.30 -1.35 -14.75
C PRO A 28 11.72 -2.59 -15.45
N ASP A 29 11.05 -2.36 -16.57
CA ASP A 29 10.34 -3.37 -17.35
C ASP A 29 11.09 -3.59 -18.66
N SER A 30 11.78 -4.73 -18.77
CA SER A 30 12.60 -5.08 -19.94
C SER A 30 11.79 -5.22 -21.23
N THR A 31 10.46 -5.36 -21.13
CA THR A 31 9.57 -5.43 -22.29
C THR A 31 9.18 -4.04 -22.82
N LEU A 32 9.45 -2.98 -22.03
CA LEU A 32 9.09 -1.60 -22.35
C LEU A 32 10.34 -0.72 -22.45
N ILE A 33 11.06 -0.81 -23.56
CA ILE A 33 12.23 0.04 -23.79
C ILE A 33 11.81 1.44 -24.22
N ASP A 34 12.43 2.45 -23.61
CA ASP A 34 12.32 3.85 -24.01
C ASP A 34 13.15 4.11 -25.26
N ILE A 35 12.55 4.71 -26.29
CA ILE A 35 13.17 4.86 -27.61
C ILE A 35 14.30 5.89 -27.59
N GLU A 36 14.19 6.92 -26.75
CA GLU A 36 15.16 8.02 -26.69
C GLU A 36 16.40 7.64 -25.88
N THR A 37 16.19 6.99 -24.74
CA THR A 37 17.27 6.63 -23.80
C THR A 37 17.81 5.22 -24.00
N GLY A 38 17.07 4.34 -24.70
CA GLY A 38 17.40 2.93 -24.84
C GLY A 38 17.28 2.12 -23.54
N THR A 39 16.71 2.70 -22.49
CA THR A 39 16.61 2.07 -21.16
C THR A 39 15.21 1.51 -20.88
N PRO A 40 15.07 0.48 -20.03
CA PRO A 40 13.76 -0.03 -19.63
C PRO A 40 12.93 1.02 -18.87
N ARG A 41 11.68 1.23 -19.27
CA ARG A 41 10.72 2.09 -18.57
C ARG A 41 10.26 1.44 -17.27
N TRP A 42 9.92 2.26 -16.29
CA TRP A 42 9.39 1.77 -15.02
C TRP A 42 7.90 1.47 -15.14
N SER A 43 7.49 0.25 -14.76
CA SER A 43 6.10 -0.18 -14.81
C SER A 43 5.64 -0.79 -13.48
N ASP A 44 4.34 -0.68 -13.18
CA ASP A 44 3.73 -1.33 -12.03
C ASP A 44 3.52 -2.84 -12.26
N ALA A 45 3.49 -3.27 -13.52
CA ALA A 45 3.40 -4.67 -13.94
C ALA A 45 4.67 -5.45 -13.59
N ALA A 46 5.84 -4.90 -13.90
CA ALA A 46 7.15 -5.42 -13.49
C ALA A 46 7.44 -5.21 -11.98
N GLY A 47 6.59 -4.42 -11.32
CA GLY A 47 6.74 -4.03 -9.92
C GLY A 47 6.49 -5.15 -8.91
N LEU A 48 6.83 -4.85 -7.65
CA LEU A 48 6.55 -5.70 -6.50
C LEU A 48 5.38 -5.13 -5.68
N THR A 49 4.62 -6.01 -5.04
CA THR A 49 3.55 -5.61 -4.11
C THR A 49 4.12 -5.49 -2.70
N VAL A 50 3.85 -4.36 -2.03
CA VAL A 50 4.14 -4.18 -0.61
C VAL A 50 2.83 -3.97 0.14
N TRP A 51 2.68 -4.73 1.21
CA TRP A 51 1.59 -4.59 2.16
C TRP A 51 2.12 -3.87 3.39
N THR A 52 1.37 -2.88 3.85
CA THR A 52 1.72 -2.10 5.03
C THR A 52 0.50 -1.96 5.93
N CYS A 53 0.64 -2.32 7.20
CA CYS A 53 -0.36 -2.08 8.24
C CYS A 53 0.16 -1.03 9.22
N VAL A 54 -0.60 0.05 9.41
CA VAL A 54 -0.28 1.12 10.35
C VAL A 54 -1.30 1.10 11.50
N PRO A 55 -0.88 0.74 12.74
CA PRO A 55 -1.75 0.82 13.90
C PRO A 55 -2.16 2.28 14.19
N PHE A 56 -3.38 2.51 14.66
CA PHE A 56 -3.79 3.86 15.09
C PHE A 56 -3.18 4.28 16.43
N THR A 57 -2.71 3.32 17.22
CA THR A 57 -2.05 3.55 18.51
C THR A 57 -0.54 3.56 18.33
N ASP A 58 0.10 4.73 18.15
CA ASP A 58 1.56 5.06 18.17
C ASP A 58 2.57 3.97 17.75
N GLY A 59 2.13 3.05 16.90
CA GLY A 59 2.80 1.79 16.62
C GLY A 59 3.56 1.91 15.32
N LYS A 60 4.70 1.22 15.25
CA LYS A 60 5.47 1.13 14.01
C LYS A 60 4.64 0.41 12.94
N ALA A 61 4.69 0.93 11.71
CA ALA A 61 4.10 0.24 10.57
C ALA A 61 4.74 -1.15 10.39
N SER A 62 3.91 -2.17 10.16
CA SER A 62 4.35 -3.52 9.84
C SER A 62 4.21 -3.79 8.35
N ASN A 63 5.24 -4.42 7.77
CA ASN A 63 5.26 -4.86 6.36
C ASN A 63 5.31 -6.40 6.23
N GLU A 64 5.04 -7.14 7.31
CA GLU A 64 5.15 -8.61 7.34
C GLU A 64 3.89 -9.24 6.71
N PRO A 65 3.98 -9.90 5.53
CA PRO A 65 2.80 -10.33 4.79
C PRO A 65 1.92 -11.36 5.51
N GLY A 66 2.50 -12.27 6.31
CA GLY A 66 1.76 -13.31 7.02
C GLY A 66 0.82 -12.73 8.07
N ALA A 67 1.34 -11.90 8.97
CA ALA A 67 0.58 -11.17 9.98
C ALA A 67 -0.46 -10.26 9.33
N ILE A 68 -0.12 -9.59 8.22
CA ILE A 68 -1.07 -8.74 7.50
C ILE A 68 -2.19 -9.58 6.87
N ALA A 69 -1.88 -10.73 6.27
CA ALA A 69 -2.89 -11.61 5.67
C ALA A 69 -3.96 -12.01 6.68
N ASP A 70 -3.54 -12.36 7.90
CA ASP A 70 -4.46 -12.76 8.96
C ASP A 70 -5.34 -11.60 9.44
N LEU A 71 -4.83 -10.37 9.43
CA LEU A 71 -5.62 -9.18 9.74
C LEU A 71 -6.66 -8.85 8.67
N ILE A 72 -6.30 -8.93 7.38
CA ILE A 72 -7.15 -8.46 6.26
C ILE A 72 -8.12 -9.52 5.72
N ARG A 73 -7.96 -10.80 6.07
CA ARG A 73 -8.86 -11.89 5.65
C ARG A 73 -10.29 -11.58 6.07
N ASN A 74 -11.24 -11.66 5.13
CA ASN A 74 -12.66 -11.40 5.36
C ASN A 74 -13.51 -12.50 4.75
N THR A 75 -14.64 -12.77 5.41
CA THR A 75 -15.74 -13.54 4.82
C THR A 75 -16.71 -12.59 4.10
N PRO A 76 -17.55 -13.09 3.16
CA PRO A 76 -18.52 -12.26 2.46
C PRO A 76 -19.44 -11.44 3.39
N ASP A 77 -19.77 -11.98 4.57
CA ASP A 77 -20.68 -11.37 5.55
C ASP A 77 -20.01 -10.30 6.44
N THR A 78 -18.72 -10.06 6.26
CA THR A 78 -17.97 -9.11 7.10
C THR A 78 -18.48 -7.69 6.89
N LYS A 79 -19.03 -7.09 7.96
CA LYS A 79 -19.55 -5.72 7.95
C LYS A 79 -18.44 -4.72 7.64
N ARG A 80 -18.72 -3.83 6.69
CA ARG A 80 -17.80 -2.78 6.25
C ARG A 80 -18.13 -1.48 6.96
N THR A 81 -17.22 -1.01 7.81
CA THR A 81 -17.39 0.26 8.53
C THR A 81 -16.16 1.12 8.37
N VAL A 82 -16.38 2.34 7.90
CA VAL A 82 -15.35 3.37 7.79
C VAL A 82 -15.63 4.43 8.84
N LYS A 83 -14.66 4.72 9.70
CA LYS A 83 -14.76 5.73 10.77
C LYS A 83 -13.63 6.73 10.75
N LEU A 84 -12.54 6.46 10.03
CA LEU A 84 -11.35 7.31 10.01
C LEU A 84 -11.61 8.63 9.25
N ASP A 85 -11.11 9.72 9.83
CA ASP A 85 -11.09 11.02 9.16
C ASP A 85 -10.21 10.98 7.89
N ARG A 86 -10.73 11.56 6.80
CA ARG A 86 -10.08 11.60 5.48
C ARG A 86 -8.76 12.36 5.52
N THR A 87 -8.62 13.34 6.41
CA THR A 87 -7.38 14.11 6.57
C THR A 87 -6.29 13.23 7.16
N LYS A 88 -6.57 12.58 8.29
CA LYS A 88 -5.65 11.63 8.94
C LYS A 88 -5.25 10.49 8.00
N LEU A 89 -6.19 9.95 7.25
CA LEU A 89 -5.92 8.97 6.21
C LEU A 89 -4.89 9.46 5.19
N ALA A 90 -5.09 10.67 4.66
CA ALA A 90 -4.21 11.24 3.65
C ALA A 90 -2.80 11.45 4.20
N GLU A 91 -2.67 11.82 5.47
CA GLU A 91 -1.39 11.96 6.17
C GLU A 91 -0.68 10.62 6.34
N LEU A 92 -1.39 9.60 6.83
CA LEU A 92 -0.86 8.24 6.98
C LEU A 92 -0.41 7.66 5.64
N ARG A 93 -1.21 7.84 4.59
CA ARG A 93 -0.86 7.42 3.23
C ARG A 93 0.43 8.11 2.77
N LYS A 94 0.53 9.43 2.93
CA LYS A 94 1.73 10.19 2.53
C LYS A 94 2.97 9.72 3.31
N GLN A 95 2.83 9.38 4.59
CA GLN A 95 3.93 8.84 5.39
C GLN A 95 4.39 7.48 4.84
N VAL A 96 3.46 6.55 4.60
CA VAL A 96 3.76 5.23 4.04
C VAL A 96 4.41 5.36 2.65
N GLU A 97 3.88 6.20 1.76
CA GLU A 97 4.47 6.40 0.44
C GLU A 97 5.90 6.95 0.53
N ARG A 98 6.19 7.87 1.46
CA ARG A 98 7.57 8.36 1.69
C ARG A 98 8.51 7.25 2.15
N ASP A 99 8.06 6.39 3.06
CA ASP A 99 8.86 5.29 3.59
C ASP A 99 9.14 4.25 2.49
N LEU A 100 8.12 3.92 1.69
CA LEU A 100 8.27 3.01 0.53
C LEU A 100 9.23 3.56 -0.53
N VAL A 101 9.19 4.88 -0.80
CA VAL A 101 10.18 5.53 -1.69
C VAL A 101 11.58 5.33 -1.13
N LYS A 102 11.77 5.60 0.18
CA LYS A 102 13.08 5.49 0.84
C LYS A 102 13.61 4.06 0.85
N GLU A 103 12.74 3.08 1.12
CA GLU A 103 13.12 1.67 1.26
C GLU A 103 13.32 0.98 -0.09
N HIS A 104 12.47 1.24 -1.09
CA HIS A 104 12.46 0.46 -2.32
C HIS A 104 12.91 1.22 -3.57
N LEU A 105 12.60 2.52 -3.70
CA LEU A 105 12.90 3.27 -4.93
C LEU A 105 14.26 3.96 -4.88
N ARG A 106 14.64 4.54 -3.73
CA ARG A 106 15.96 5.20 -3.58
C ARG A 106 17.14 4.27 -3.82
N PRO A 107 17.18 3.02 -3.30
CA PRO A 107 18.32 2.12 -3.54
C PRO A 107 18.50 1.74 -5.01
N LEU A 108 17.43 1.84 -5.81
CA LEU A 108 17.44 1.53 -7.24
C LEU A 108 17.66 2.75 -8.12
N GLN A 109 17.88 3.92 -7.51
CA GLN A 109 18.02 5.19 -8.22
C GLN A 109 16.83 5.44 -9.16
N ALA A 110 15.61 5.16 -8.71
CA ALA A 110 14.42 5.38 -9.51
C ALA A 110 14.35 6.86 -9.97
N PRO A 111 13.99 7.11 -11.25
CA PRO A 111 13.93 8.47 -11.77
C PRO A 111 12.82 9.29 -11.10
N LEU A 112 12.96 10.61 -11.18
CA LEU A 112 11.95 11.54 -10.69
C LEU A 112 10.59 11.24 -11.35
N GLY A 113 9.53 11.21 -10.55
CA GLY A 113 8.17 10.89 -11.01
C GLY A 113 7.77 9.43 -10.81
N VAL A 114 8.71 8.51 -10.57
CA VAL A 114 8.38 7.14 -10.18
C VAL A 114 7.99 7.11 -8.70
N ASN A 115 6.76 6.69 -8.42
CA ASN A 115 6.20 6.65 -7.08
C ASN A 115 5.49 5.32 -6.81
N PRO A 116 5.35 4.90 -5.54
CA PRO A 116 4.47 3.80 -5.16
C PRO A 116 3.04 4.05 -5.65
N VAL A 117 2.39 3.02 -6.17
CA VAL A 117 1.02 3.08 -6.69
C VAL A 117 0.08 2.38 -5.72
N LEU A 118 -0.75 3.14 -5.01
CA LEU A 118 -1.80 2.58 -4.15
C LEU A 118 -2.81 1.80 -4.98
N LYS A 119 -2.98 0.50 -4.69
CA LYS A 119 -3.96 -0.38 -5.35
C LYS A 119 -5.24 -0.54 -4.54
N CYS A 120 -5.12 -0.72 -3.24
CA CYS A 120 -6.25 -0.78 -2.32
C CYS A 120 -5.83 -0.47 -0.89
N TRP A 121 -6.82 -0.24 -0.04
CA TRP A 121 -6.63 0.01 1.37
C TRP A 121 -7.85 -0.44 2.17
N LEU A 122 -7.65 -0.74 3.43
CA LEU A 122 -8.67 -1.29 4.31
C LEU A 122 -8.53 -0.68 5.70
N GLU A 123 -9.60 -0.06 6.20
CA GLU A 123 -9.68 0.33 7.61
C GLU A 123 -10.04 -0.90 8.45
N LEU A 124 -9.23 -1.21 9.44
CA LEU A 124 -9.43 -2.29 10.39
C LEU A 124 -9.92 -1.66 11.70
N ASN A 125 -11.19 -1.91 12.04
CA ASN A 125 -11.94 -1.22 13.09
C ASN A 125 -12.31 -2.11 14.27
#